data_AF-A0A355EWZ1-F1
#
_entry.id   AF-A0A355EWZ1-F1
#
_cell.length_a   1.000
_cell.length_b   1.000
_cell.length_c   1.000
_cell.angle_alpha   90.00
_cell.angle_beta   90.00
_cell.angle_gamma   90.00
#
_symmetry.space_group_name_H-M   'P 1'
#
loop_
_entity.id
_entity.type
_entity.pdbx_description
1 polymer ?
#
loop_
_entity_poly.entity_id
_entity_poly.type
_entity_poly.pdbx_seq_one_letter_code
_entity_poly.pdbx_strand_id
1 'polypeptide(L)'
;MPRKITTQPETRDDWQRLIPTLVANSADLPHLEAPRRQLEAILAETGTLLQQQAALAASRQEVSRRLQTLVAEGRQLAAFLRAGVKQKYGRRAEKLAEFNLLPFRGRKAAKPEEAARKKSAGTALPAGATPETAT
;
A
#
# COMPACT_ATOMS: atom_id res chain seq x y z
N MET A 1 -16.82 -26.59 19.02
CA MET A 1 -16.50 -26.79 17.60
C MET A 1 -16.07 -25.45 17.00
N PRO A 2 -14.78 -25.24 16.66
CA PRO A 2 -14.32 -23.98 16.08
C PRO A 2 -14.81 -23.81 14.63
N ARG A 3 -15.35 -22.63 14.28
CA ARG A 3 -15.73 -22.29 12.90
C ARG A 3 -14.46 -22.07 12.08
N LYS A 4 -14.26 -22.88 11.04
CA LYS A 4 -13.24 -22.60 10.01
C LYS A 4 -13.62 -21.28 9.33
N ILE A 5 -12.73 -20.29 9.36
CA ILE A 5 -12.91 -19.05 8.60
C ILE A 5 -12.64 -19.42 7.15
N THR A 6 -13.68 -19.55 6.33
CA THR A 6 -13.51 -19.82 4.89
C THR A 6 -13.10 -18.53 4.18
N THR A 7 -12.08 -18.63 3.33
CA THR A 7 -11.64 -17.47 2.53
C THR A 7 -12.66 -17.24 1.42
N GLN A 8 -12.95 -15.99 1.08
CA GLN A 8 -13.92 -15.61 0.02
C GLN A 8 -13.82 -16.44 -1.30
N PRO A 9 -12.63 -16.68 -1.90
CA PRO A 9 -12.50 -17.56 -3.06
C PRO A 9 -12.95 -19.00 -2.80
N GLU A 10 -12.63 -19.57 -1.62
CA GLU A 10 -13.03 -20.94 -1.27
C GLU A 10 -14.56 -21.05 -1.18
N THR A 11 -15.21 -20.06 -0.57
CA THR A 11 -16.68 -20.00 -0.48
C THR A 11 -17.33 -19.90 -1.86
N ARG A 12 -16.75 -19.14 -2.79
CA ARG A 12 -17.28 -19.02 -4.16
C ARG A 12 -17.10 -20.32 -4.95
N ASP A 13 -15.94 -20.96 -4.83
CA ASP A 13 -15.65 -22.21 -5.52
C ASP A 13 -16.57 -23.34 -5.01
N ASP A 14 -16.97 -23.30 -3.74
CA ASP A 14 -18.01 -24.16 -3.18
C ASP A 14 -19.37 -23.94 -3.88
N TRP A 15 -19.82 -22.68 -4.01
CA TRP A 15 -21.06 -22.37 -4.72
C TRP A 15 -21.05 -22.81 -6.19
N GLN A 16 -19.90 -22.66 -6.87
CA GLN A 16 -19.72 -23.11 -8.26
C GLN A 16 -19.87 -24.62 -8.41
N ARG A 17 -19.51 -25.39 -7.39
CA ARG A 17 -19.67 -26.86 -7.37
C ARG A 17 -21.08 -27.27 -6.95
N LEU A 18 -21.69 -26.54 -6.03
CA LEU A 18 -23.01 -26.83 -5.46
C LEU A 18 -24.14 -26.61 -6.47
N ILE A 19 -24.11 -25.52 -7.23
CA ILE A 19 -25.17 -25.17 -8.19
C ILE A 19 -25.42 -26.29 -9.22
N PRO A 20 -24.41 -26.83 -9.94
CA PRO A 20 -24.62 -27.94 -10.88
C PRO A 20 -25.25 -29.17 -10.24
N THR A 21 -24.87 -29.50 -9.00
CA THR A 21 -25.45 -30.62 -8.26
C THR A 21 -26.93 -30.36 -7.94
N LEU A 22 -27.30 -29.13 -7.57
CA LEU A 22 -28.69 -28.75 -7.36
C LEU A 22 -29.51 -28.80 -8.66
N VAL A 23 -28.93 -28.36 -9.79
CA VAL A 23 -29.58 -28.44 -11.11
C VAL A 23 -29.89 -29.89 -11.46
N ALA A 24 -28.90 -30.78 -11.27
CA ALA A 24 -29.02 -32.21 -11.60
C ALA A 24 -30.10 -32.93 -10.78
N ASN A 25 -30.39 -32.46 -9.56
CA ASN A 25 -31.40 -33.03 -8.67
C ASN A 25 -32.65 -32.13 -8.54
N SER A 26 -32.87 -31.21 -9.49
CA SER A 26 -33.95 -30.21 -9.44
C SER A 26 -35.36 -30.84 -9.41
N ALA A 27 -35.53 -32.02 -10.03
CA ALA A 27 -36.80 -32.76 -10.00
C ALA A 27 -37.22 -33.19 -8.59
N ASP A 28 -36.24 -33.51 -7.73
CA ASP A 28 -36.46 -33.93 -6.34
C ASP A 28 -36.56 -32.74 -5.37
N LEU A 29 -36.12 -31.55 -5.80
CA LEU A 29 -35.96 -30.35 -4.97
C LEU A 29 -36.70 -29.12 -5.53
N PRO A 30 -38.00 -29.21 -5.89
CA PRO A 30 -38.72 -28.11 -6.54
C PRO A 30 -38.82 -26.85 -5.65
N HIS A 31 -38.83 -27.00 -4.33
CA HIS A 31 -38.87 -25.89 -3.38
C HIS A 31 -37.53 -25.12 -3.29
N LEU A 32 -36.43 -25.68 -3.81
CA LEU A 32 -35.11 -25.05 -3.82
C LEU A 32 -34.76 -24.38 -5.15
N GLU A 33 -35.62 -24.45 -6.16
CA GLU A 33 -35.39 -23.83 -7.47
C GLU A 33 -35.23 -22.31 -7.39
N ALA A 34 -36.09 -21.64 -6.60
CA ALA A 34 -36.01 -20.20 -6.38
C ALA A 34 -34.68 -19.77 -5.71
N PRO A 35 -34.29 -20.33 -4.55
CA PRO A 35 -33.01 -19.97 -3.93
C PRO A 35 -31.79 -20.42 -4.77
N ARG A 36 -31.88 -21.52 -5.54
CA ARG A 36 -30.84 -21.93 -6.49
C ARG A 36 -30.58 -20.84 -7.53
N ARG A 37 -31.64 -20.34 -8.18
CA ARG A 37 -31.52 -19.24 -9.16
C ARG A 37 -30.99 -17.97 -8.54
N GLN A 38 -31.35 -17.68 -7.30
CA GLN A 38 -30.80 -16.53 -6.58
C GLN A 38 -29.29 -16.70 -6.34
N LEU A 39 -28.84 -17.90 -5.96
CA LEU A 39 -27.41 -18.18 -5.77
C LEU A 39 -26.63 -18.08 -7.09
N GLU A 40 -27.21 -18.53 -8.22
CA GLU A 40 -26.65 -18.34 -9.56
C GLU A 40 -26.46 -16.86 -9.91
N ALA A 41 -27.46 -16.02 -9.62
CA ALA A 41 -27.38 -14.59 -9.85
C ALA A 41 -26.27 -13.93 -9.02
N ILE A 42 -26.18 -14.29 -7.72
CA ILE A 42 -25.12 -13.80 -6.82
C ILE A 42 -23.74 -14.21 -7.34
N LEU A 43 -23.59 -15.46 -7.79
CA LEU A 43 -22.32 -15.95 -8.33
C LEU A 43 -21.91 -15.15 -9.59
N ALA A 44 -22.86 -14.88 -10.48
CA ALA A 44 -22.60 -14.09 -11.69
C ALA A 44 -22.19 -12.65 -11.35
N GLU A 45 -22.92 -11.98 -10.48
CA GLU A 45 -22.61 -10.61 -10.04
C GLU A 45 -21.24 -10.53 -9.35
N THR A 46 -20.91 -11.52 -8.50
CA THR A 46 -19.60 -11.62 -7.85
C THR A 46 -18.48 -11.73 -8.89
N GLY A 47 -18.68 -12.50 -9.96
CA GLY A 47 -17.72 -12.61 -11.06
C GLY A 47 -17.49 -11.27 -11.76
N THR A 48 -18.56 -10.54 -12.07
CA THR A 48 -18.49 -9.20 -12.68
C THR A 48 -17.75 -8.20 -11.78
N LEU A 49 -18.08 -8.16 -10.49
CA LEU A 49 -17.43 -7.25 -9.53
C LEU A 49 -15.94 -7.55 -9.38
N LEU A 50 -15.54 -8.82 -9.43
CA LEU A 50 -14.13 -9.21 -9.33
C LEU A 50 -13.33 -8.76 -10.57
N GLN A 51 -13.92 -8.86 -11.77
CA GLN A 51 -13.32 -8.32 -12.99
C GLN A 51 -13.18 -6.80 -12.93
N GLN A 52 -14.20 -6.10 -12.43
CA GLN A 52 -14.13 -4.65 -12.22
C GLN A 52 -13.05 -4.28 -11.20
N GLN A 53 -12.94 -5.02 -10.10
CA GLN A 53 -11.90 -4.81 -9.09
C GLN A 53 -10.50 -4.95 -9.69
N ALA A 54 -10.27 -5.97 -10.53
CA ALA A 54 -9.00 -6.17 -11.22
C ALA A 54 -8.68 -5.01 -12.18
N ALA A 55 -9.66 -4.56 -12.95
CA ALA A 55 -9.50 -3.42 -13.87
C ALA A 55 -9.17 -2.12 -13.13
N LEU A 56 -9.86 -1.84 -12.02
CA LEU A 56 -9.59 -0.67 -11.18
C LEU A 56 -8.21 -0.74 -10.52
N ALA A 57 -7.76 -1.93 -10.11
CA ALA A 57 -6.41 -2.11 -9.57
C ALA A 57 -5.33 -1.79 -10.61
N ALA A 58 -5.50 -2.26 -11.86
CA ALA A 58 -4.61 -1.93 -12.96
C ALA A 58 -4.61 -0.42 -13.26
N SER A 59 -5.79 0.19 -13.37
CA SER A 59 -5.94 1.64 -13.56
C SER A 59 -5.26 2.45 -12.45
N ARG A 60 -5.45 2.06 -11.18
CA ARG A 60 -4.78 2.70 -10.04
C ARG A 60 -3.26 2.61 -10.15
N GLN A 61 -2.72 1.48 -10.57
CA GLN A 61 -1.27 1.31 -10.72
C GLN A 61 -0.73 2.23 -11.82
N GLU A 62 -1.43 2.33 -12.94
CA GLU A 62 -1.07 3.23 -14.04
C GLU A 62 -1.09 4.70 -13.61
N VAL A 63 -2.19 5.15 -13.00
CA VAL A 63 -2.32 6.52 -12.48
C VAL A 63 -1.23 6.83 -11.45
N SER A 64 -0.91 5.88 -10.57
CA SER A 64 0.14 6.05 -9.56
C SER A 64 1.52 6.24 -10.20
N ARG A 65 1.86 5.47 -11.23
CA ARG A 65 3.12 5.63 -11.98
C ARG A 65 3.19 6.99 -12.66
N ARG A 66 2.11 7.39 -13.34
CA ARG A 66 2.03 8.71 -14.00
C ARG A 66 2.19 9.85 -13.00
N LEU A 67 1.55 9.74 -11.84
CA LEU A 67 1.67 10.74 -10.77
C LEU A 67 3.11 10.83 -10.24
N GLN A 68 3.78 9.69 -10.03
CA GLN A 68 5.19 9.68 -9.60
C GLN A 68 6.10 10.38 -10.61
N THR A 69 5.92 10.11 -11.90
CA THR A 69 6.69 10.77 -12.98
C THR A 69 6.45 12.28 -12.98
N LEU A 70 5.19 12.72 -12.97
CA LEU A 70 4.85 14.14 -12.97
C LEU A 70 5.36 14.88 -11.73
N VAL A 71 5.30 14.24 -10.56
CA VAL A 71 5.84 14.81 -9.31
C VAL A 71 7.37 14.92 -9.39
N ALA A 72 8.07 13.95 -9.98
CA ALA A 72 9.51 14.01 -10.16
C ALA A 72 9.92 15.16 -11.11
N GLU A 73 9.24 15.27 -12.25
CA GLU A 73 9.45 16.35 -13.22
C GLU A 73 9.15 17.73 -12.60
N GLY A 74 8.03 17.84 -11.89
CA GLY A 74 7.66 19.07 -11.18
C GLY A 74 8.68 19.46 -10.12
N ARG A 75 9.26 18.49 -9.40
CA ARG A 75 10.35 18.75 -8.43
C ARG A 75 11.61 19.27 -9.12
N GLN A 76 11.99 18.70 -10.25
CA GLN A 76 13.17 19.14 -11.00
C GLN A 76 12.97 20.56 -11.55
N LEU A 77 11.82 20.83 -12.17
CA LEU A 77 11.49 22.16 -12.67
C LEU A 77 11.42 23.20 -11.55
N ALA A 78 10.80 22.85 -10.42
CA ALA A 78 10.78 23.72 -9.24
C ALA A 78 12.20 23.98 -8.71
N ALA A 79 13.08 22.97 -8.67
CA ALA A 79 14.47 23.16 -8.27
C ALA A 79 15.22 24.10 -9.21
N PHE A 80 15.02 23.96 -10.53
CA PHE A 80 15.60 24.86 -11.53
C PHE A 80 15.11 26.31 -11.36
N LEU A 81 13.79 26.52 -11.23
CA LEU A 81 13.21 27.84 -11.01
C LEU A 81 13.75 28.48 -9.72
N ARG A 82 13.83 27.72 -8.63
CA ARG A 82 14.42 28.17 -7.37
C ARG A 82 15.89 28.55 -7.52
N ALA A 83 16.67 27.81 -8.32
CA ALA A 83 18.05 28.14 -8.60
C ALA A 83 18.17 29.43 -9.43
N GLY A 84 17.33 29.60 -10.46
CA GLY A 84 17.27 30.82 -11.27
C GLY A 84 16.93 32.06 -10.46
N VAL A 85 15.92 31.96 -9.57
CA VAL A 85 15.57 33.04 -8.63
C VAL A 85 16.75 33.39 -7.72
N LYS A 86 17.45 32.39 -7.17
CA LYS A 86 18.66 32.61 -6.36
C LYS A 86 19.82 33.23 -7.13
N GLN A 87 19.97 32.91 -8.42
CA GLN A 87 21.00 33.51 -9.27
C GLN A 87 20.69 34.98 -9.58
N LYS A 88 19.43 35.31 -9.86
CA LYS A 88 19.00 36.67 -10.21
C LYS A 88 19.05 37.65 -9.03
N TYR A 89 18.58 37.22 -7.85
CA TYR A 89 18.56 38.10 -6.66
C TYR A 89 19.81 37.96 -5.78
N GLY A 90 20.59 36.90 -5.96
CA GLY A 90 21.74 36.58 -5.09
C GLY A 90 21.34 35.74 -3.87
N ARG A 91 22.25 34.85 -3.43
CA ARG A 91 22.00 33.84 -2.38
C ARG A 91 21.64 34.40 -0.99
N ARG A 92 21.86 35.69 -0.75
CA ARG A 92 21.66 36.38 0.54
C ARG A 92 20.53 37.42 0.51
N ALA A 93 19.85 37.62 -0.62
CA ALA A 93 18.81 38.63 -0.72
C ALA A 93 17.53 38.20 0.02
N GLU A 94 16.95 39.11 0.80
CA GLU A 94 15.73 38.85 1.57
C GLU A 94 14.48 38.69 0.68
N LYS A 95 14.54 39.17 -0.58
CA LYS A 95 13.54 38.91 -1.62
C LYS A 95 13.30 37.43 -1.92
N LEU A 96 14.18 36.52 -1.49
CA LEU A 96 13.95 35.09 -1.60
C LEU A 96 12.78 34.60 -0.71
N ALA A 97 12.47 35.30 0.38
CA ALA A 97 11.39 34.94 1.29
C ALA A 97 10.00 35.02 0.64
N GLU A 98 9.79 35.95 -0.32
CA GLU A 98 8.54 36.08 -1.09
C GLU A 98 8.23 34.82 -1.92
N PHE A 99 9.26 34.06 -2.31
CA PHE A 99 9.14 32.81 -3.08
C PHE A 99 9.14 31.56 -2.19
N ASN A 100 8.93 31.71 -0.87
CA ASN A 100 9.09 30.65 0.13
C ASN A 100 10.47 29.98 0.09
N LEU A 101 11.51 30.71 -0.36
CA LEU A 101 12.90 30.24 -0.37
C LEU A 101 13.65 30.84 0.80
N LEU A 102 14.24 30.00 1.66
CA LEU A 102 15.11 30.51 2.72
C LEU A 102 16.37 31.14 2.10
N PRO A 103 16.68 32.42 2.39
CA PRO A 103 17.98 32.98 2.06
C PRO A 103 19.09 32.20 2.78
N PHE A 104 20.25 32.07 2.13
CA PHE A 104 21.39 31.36 2.73
C PHE A 104 22.01 32.21 3.85
N ARG A 105 21.42 32.09 5.03
CA ARG A 105 22.02 32.47 6.31
C ARG A 105 22.83 31.25 6.75
N GLY A 106 24.16 31.30 6.65
CA GLY A 106 25.02 30.13 6.88
C GLY A 106 24.64 29.35 8.14
N ARG A 107 24.69 28.00 8.09
CA ARG A 107 24.48 27.18 9.29
C ARG A 107 25.52 27.57 10.34
N LYS A 108 25.08 27.99 11.54
CA LYS A 108 25.92 27.83 12.73
C LYS A 108 26.05 26.33 12.98
N ALA A 109 27.27 25.79 12.94
CA ALA A 109 27.52 24.40 13.28
C ALA A 109 27.04 24.15 14.72
N ALA A 110 26.23 23.12 14.92
CA ALA A 110 25.87 22.66 16.26
C ALA A 110 27.12 22.09 16.94
N LYS A 111 27.30 22.44 18.22
CA LYS A 111 28.44 22.06 19.05
C LYS A 111 28.48 20.52 19.22
N PRO A 112 29.66 19.86 19.24
CA PRO A 112 29.80 18.40 19.13
C PRO A 112 29.22 17.55 20.28
N GLU A 113 28.75 18.16 21.37
CA GLU A 113 28.38 17.48 22.62
C GLU A 113 27.19 16.52 22.48
N GLU A 114 26.27 16.75 21.53
CA GLU A 114 24.99 16.02 21.45
C GLU A 114 25.03 14.79 20.53
N ALA A 115 26.12 14.59 19.79
CA ALA A 115 26.29 13.43 18.89
C ALA A 115 26.74 12.15 19.63
N ALA A 116 27.29 12.27 20.84
CA ALA A 116 27.82 11.14 21.59
C ALA A 116 26.74 10.27 22.25
N ARG A 117 25.60 10.85 22.66
CA ARG A 117 24.55 10.11 23.40
C ARG A 117 23.72 9.14 22.57
N LYS A 118 23.70 9.26 21.23
CA LYS A 118 22.90 8.38 20.37
C LYS A 118 23.62 7.10 19.91
N LYS A 119 24.95 7.01 20.09
CA LYS A 119 25.72 5.81 19.68
C LYS A 119 25.74 4.68 20.71
N SER A 120 25.37 4.92 21.97
CA SER A 120 25.47 3.91 23.04
C SER A 120 24.21 3.05 23.23
N ALA A 121 23.13 3.27 22.49
CA ALA A 121 21.89 2.51 22.65
C ALA A 121 21.72 1.34 21.64
N GLY A 122 22.72 1.05 20.81
CA GLY A 122 22.57 0.20 19.62
C GLY A 122 23.19 -1.21 19.66
N THR A 123 23.95 -1.60 20.70
CA THR A 123 24.65 -2.89 20.69
C THR A 123 24.48 -3.65 22.01
N ALA A 124 23.44 -4.48 22.08
CA ALA A 124 23.42 -5.65 22.94
C ALA A 124 22.58 -6.75 22.26
N LEU A 125 23.28 -7.63 21.55
CA LEU A 125 22.79 -8.93 21.07
C LEU A 125 22.86 -9.93 22.24
N PRO A 126 21.83 -10.73 22.56
CA PRO A 126 22.01 -11.86 23.45
C PRO A 126 22.38 -13.10 22.62
N ALA A 127 23.66 -13.49 22.69
CA ALA A 127 24.13 -14.82 22.34
C ALA A 127 24.41 -15.59 23.64
N GLY A 128 23.73 -16.73 23.86
CA GLY A 128 24.11 -17.68 24.92
C GLY A 128 22.97 -18.48 25.54
N ALA A 129 22.67 -19.65 24.97
CA ALA A 129 22.05 -20.81 25.62
C ALA A 129 22.35 -22.00 24.68
N THR A 130 23.06 -23.07 25.02
CA THR A 130 23.27 -23.81 26.28
C THR A 130 24.46 -24.76 26.09
N PRO A 131 25.27 -25.09 27.11
CA PRO A 131 25.99 -26.36 27.15
C PRO A 131 25.26 -27.38 28.04
N GLU A 132 25.31 -28.63 27.59
CA GLU A 132 24.99 -29.87 28.29
C GLU A 132 25.52 -29.94 29.74
N THR A 133 24.76 -30.60 30.62
CA THR A 133 25.35 -31.35 31.74
C THR A 133 24.44 -32.53 32.12
N ALA A 134 25.02 -33.72 32.06
CA ALA A 134 24.46 -34.99 32.53
C ALA A 134 24.47 -35.07 34.06
N THR A 135 23.46 -35.72 34.63
CA THR A 135 23.50 -36.63 35.79
C THR A 135 22.19 -37.39 35.86
#